data_AF-A0A0C2D8L8-F1
#
_entry.id   AF-A0A0C2D8L8-F1
#
_cell.length_a   1.000
_cell.length_b   1.000
_cell.length_c   1.000
_cell.angle_alpha   90.00
_cell.angle_beta   90.00
_cell.angle_gamma   90.00
#
_symmetry.space_group_name_H-M   'P 1'
#
loop_
_entity.id
_entity.type
_entity.pdbx_description
1 polymer ?
#
loop_
_entity_poly.entity_id
_entity_poly.type
_entity_poly.pdbx_seq_one_letter_code
_entity_poly.pdbx_strand_id
1 'polypeptide(L)'
;MWAGGLHDRDLPVPAVVNQDTLEHARAFDGDFVFDGGQKQRDGVTAAIETSVAALNPMVRKLGRQRLQQSNPILKNLSIRVDDESVAILFDGDGHRAKLDGTPHKTESAHGDKVKVSHRMRGTKLVELLDGVGGDRHNEFKLSADGSRLTIKVKIISSQLPVPVEYDLTYKRK
;
A
#
# COMPACT_ATOMS: atom_id res chain seq x y z
N MET A 1 -18.61 -13.90 -8.31
CA MET A 1 -18.42 -12.48 -7.97
C MET A 1 -18.26 -12.41 -6.46
N TRP A 2 -17.03 -12.29 -5.96
CA TRP A 2 -16.77 -12.16 -4.51
C TRP A 2 -15.71 -11.08 -4.37
N ALA A 3 -16.13 -9.89 -3.95
CA ALA A 3 -15.19 -8.91 -3.41
C ALA A 3 -14.63 -9.52 -2.11
N GLY A 4 -13.30 -9.48 -1.96
CA GLY A 4 -12.65 -9.81 -0.70
C GLY A 4 -13.32 -8.99 0.39
N GLY A 5 -13.84 -9.67 1.41
CA GLY A 5 -14.43 -8.97 2.54
C GLY A 5 -13.31 -8.34 3.34
N LEU A 6 -13.07 -7.03 3.15
CA LEU A 6 -13.00 -6.21 4.34
C LEU A 6 -14.27 -6.52 5.13
N HIS A 7 -14.13 -7.26 6.23
CA HIS A 7 -15.15 -7.14 7.26
C HIS A 7 -15.15 -5.65 7.61
N ASP A 8 -16.30 -4.97 7.53
CA ASP A 8 -16.48 -3.56 7.90
C ASP A 8 -15.84 -3.19 9.26
N ARG A 9 -15.48 -4.20 10.07
CA ARG A 9 -14.81 -4.12 11.36
C ARG A 9 -13.32 -3.73 11.31
N ASP A 10 -12.63 -3.95 10.20
CA ASP A 10 -11.20 -3.60 10.04
C ASP A 10 -11.00 -2.26 9.33
N LEU A 11 -12.11 -1.68 8.83
CA LEU A 11 -12.10 -0.33 8.32
C LEU A 11 -11.87 0.65 9.48
N PRO A 12 -10.88 1.54 9.35
CA PRO A 12 -10.61 2.48 10.41
C PRO A 12 -11.84 3.37 10.68
N VAL A 13 -12.19 3.52 11.96
CA VAL A 13 -13.22 4.48 12.39
C VAL A 13 -12.78 5.87 11.92
N PRO A 14 -13.66 6.64 11.27
CA PRO A 14 -13.37 8.01 10.87
C PRO A 14 -12.84 8.82 12.05
N ALA A 15 -11.70 9.48 11.86
CA ALA A 15 -11.07 10.33 12.87
C ALA A 15 -11.13 11.80 12.43
N VAL A 16 -11.23 12.69 13.41
CA VAL A 16 -11.12 14.13 13.15
C VAL A 16 -9.72 14.42 12.64
N VAL A 17 -9.63 14.99 11.43
CA VAL A 17 -8.38 15.53 10.89
C VAL A 17 -8.12 16.87 11.59
N ASN A 18 -7.06 16.93 12.39
CA ASN A 18 -6.65 18.13 13.10
C ASN A 18 -5.36 18.72 12.51
N GLN A 19 -4.94 19.89 12.98
CA GLN A 19 -3.76 20.57 12.46
C GLN A 19 -2.47 19.71 12.58
N ASP A 20 -2.27 19.02 13.69
CA ASP A 20 -1.13 18.10 13.89
C ASP A 20 -1.12 16.96 12.85
N THR A 21 -2.30 16.38 12.56
CA THR A 21 -2.46 15.37 11.51
C THR A 21 -2.06 15.92 10.14
N LEU A 22 -2.47 17.14 9.83
CA LEU A 22 -2.13 17.80 8.57
C LEU A 22 -0.64 18.15 8.47
N GLU A 23 -0.02 18.62 9.56
CA GLU A 23 1.42 18.89 9.62
C GLU A 23 2.24 17.61 9.39
N HIS A 24 1.88 16.53 10.07
CA HIS A 24 2.52 15.23 9.86
C HIS A 24 2.30 14.70 8.44
N ALA A 25 1.10 14.85 7.87
CA ALA A 25 0.83 14.45 6.50
C ALA A 25 1.66 15.27 5.50
N ARG A 26 1.73 16.59 5.65
CA ARG A 26 2.50 17.49 4.79
C ARG A 26 3.98 17.15 4.72
N ALA A 27 4.56 16.55 5.77
CA ALA A 27 5.93 16.05 5.72
C ALA A 27 6.16 14.99 4.62
N PHE A 28 5.10 14.25 4.24
CA PHE A 28 5.14 13.27 3.15
C PHE A 28 5.02 13.89 1.76
N ASP A 29 4.57 15.14 1.62
CA ASP A 29 4.44 15.75 0.30
C ASP A 29 5.80 15.79 -0.41
N GLY A 30 5.85 15.23 -1.62
CA GLY A 30 7.05 15.21 -2.43
C GLY A 30 7.14 14.04 -3.39
N ASP A 31 8.25 14.03 -4.11
CA ASP A 31 8.61 12.96 -5.04
C ASP A 31 9.74 12.11 -4.47
N PHE A 32 9.62 10.82 -4.70
CA PHE A 32 10.55 9.81 -4.22
C PHE A 32 10.91 8.85 -5.35
N VAL A 33 12.09 8.24 -5.25
CA VAL A 33 12.58 7.23 -6.19
C VAL A 33 13.10 6.02 -5.43
N PHE A 34 12.83 4.82 -5.95
CA PHE A 34 13.24 3.58 -5.33
C PHE A 34 14.76 3.55 -5.11
N ASP A 35 15.15 3.28 -3.86
CA ASP A 35 16.54 3.25 -3.36
C ASP A 35 16.88 1.92 -2.67
N GLY A 36 15.93 0.97 -2.64
CA GLY A 36 16.07 -0.30 -1.93
C GLY A 36 17.10 -1.29 -2.45
N GLY A 37 17.56 -1.09 -3.70
CA GLY A 37 18.53 -1.97 -4.36
C GLY A 37 18.06 -3.43 -4.51
N GLN A 38 19.01 -4.32 -4.81
CA GLN A 38 18.71 -5.73 -5.08
C GLN A 38 18.18 -6.46 -3.83
N LYS A 39 18.69 -6.11 -2.64
CA LYS A 39 18.27 -6.75 -1.38
C LYS A 39 16.75 -6.70 -1.17
N GLN A 40 16.11 -5.57 -1.44
CA GLN A 40 14.65 -5.46 -1.31
C GLN A 40 13.91 -6.15 -2.47
N ARG A 41 14.49 -6.21 -3.67
CA ARG A 41 13.94 -7.00 -4.79
C ARG A 41 13.89 -8.49 -4.45
N ASP A 42 14.96 -9.01 -3.87
CA ASP A 42 15.04 -10.38 -3.39
C ASP A 42 14.08 -10.58 -2.22
N GLY A 43 13.93 -9.59 -1.33
CA GLY A 43 12.97 -9.60 -0.23
C GLY A 43 11.52 -9.74 -0.69
N VAL A 44 11.10 -9.02 -1.74
CA VAL A 44 9.76 -9.20 -2.34
C VAL A 44 9.59 -10.61 -2.87
N THR A 45 10.59 -11.11 -3.59
CA THR A 45 10.56 -12.49 -4.14
C THR A 45 10.43 -13.50 -3.01
N ALA A 46 11.22 -13.37 -1.95
CA ALA A 46 11.17 -14.26 -0.79
C ALA A 46 9.81 -14.21 -0.07
N ALA A 47 9.23 -13.02 0.12
CA ALA A 47 7.91 -12.88 0.74
C ALA A 47 6.79 -13.56 -0.06
N ILE A 48 6.85 -13.46 -1.39
CA ILE A 48 5.95 -14.19 -2.29
C ILE A 48 6.15 -15.69 -2.13
N GLU A 49 7.40 -16.18 -2.14
CA GLU A 49 7.71 -17.61 -1.97
C GLU A 49 7.19 -18.16 -0.65
N THR A 50 7.39 -17.44 0.47
CA THR A 50 6.84 -17.82 1.78
C THR A 50 5.33 -18.01 1.72
N SER A 51 4.63 -17.08 1.06
CA SER A 51 3.17 -17.12 1.00
C SER A 51 2.65 -18.26 0.13
N VAL A 52 3.26 -18.49 -1.03
CA VAL A 52 2.83 -19.57 -1.93
C VAL A 52 3.33 -20.95 -1.50
N ALA A 53 4.36 -21.03 -0.65
CA ALA A 53 4.79 -22.29 -0.04
C ALA A 53 3.71 -22.92 0.86
N ALA A 54 2.84 -22.10 1.45
CA ALA A 54 1.70 -22.57 2.24
C ALA A 54 0.53 -23.09 1.36
N LEU A 55 0.55 -22.82 0.05
CA LEU A 55 -0.47 -23.32 -0.89
C LEU A 55 -0.26 -24.79 -1.24
N ASN A 56 -1.35 -25.41 -1.71
CA ASN A 56 -1.31 -26.69 -2.39
C ASN A 56 -0.32 -26.62 -3.59
N PRO A 57 0.60 -27.60 -3.74
CA PRO A 57 1.59 -27.63 -4.82
C PRO A 57 1.02 -27.43 -6.23
N MET A 58 -0.22 -27.89 -6.50
CA MET A 58 -0.86 -27.76 -7.83
C MET A 58 -1.12 -26.30 -8.23
N VAL A 59 -1.45 -25.43 -7.27
CA VAL A 59 -1.80 -24.02 -7.54
C VAL A 59 -0.65 -23.05 -7.24
N ARG A 60 0.43 -23.52 -6.58
CA ARG A 60 1.58 -22.71 -6.17
C ARG A 60 2.21 -21.92 -7.32
N LYS A 61 2.38 -22.54 -8.49
CA LYS A 61 2.98 -21.87 -9.67
C LYS A 61 2.12 -20.71 -10.16
N LEU A 62 0.80 -20.90 -10.22
CA LEU A 62 -0.14 -19.88 -10.64
C LEU A 62 -0.20 -18.73 -9.62
N GLY A 63 -0.27 -19.07 -8.32
CA GLY A 63 -0.24 -18.08 -7.24
C GLY A 63 1.02 -17.20 -7.28
N ARG A 64 2.19 -17.82 -7.48
CA ARG A 64 3.47 -17.11 -7.63
C ARG A 64 3.43 -16.14 -8.81
N GLN A 65 3.05 -16.61 -9.99
CA GLN A 65 3.03 -15.78 -11.20
C GLN A 65 2.08 -14.59 -11.02
N ARG A 66 0.89 -14.81 -10.45
CA ARG A 66 -0.09 -13.74 -10.24
C ARG A 66 0.43 -12.71 -9.23
N LEU A 67 1.04 -13.15 -8.12
CA LEU A 67 1.62 -12.23 -7.13
C LEU A 67 2.79 -11.43 -7.69
N GLN A 68 3.66 -12.05 -8.49
CA GLN A 68 4.77 -11.34 -9.13
C GLN A 68 4.27 -10.28 -10.13
N GLN A 69 3.23 -10.59 -10.90
CA GLN A 69 2.64 -9.67 -11.87
C GLN A 69 1.93 -8.49 -11.20
N SER A 70 1.23 -8.71 -10.09
CA SER A 70 0.49 -7.65 -9.39
C SER A 70 1.32 -6.84 -8.39
N ASN A 71 2.56 -7.25 -8.12
CA ASN A 71 3.45 -6.56 -7.18
C ASN A 71 4.81 -6.19 -7.79
N PRO A 72 4.83 -5.45 -8.92
CA PRO A 72 6.06 -4.88 -9.41
C PRO A 72 6.62 -3.87 -8.38
N ILE A 73 7.94 -3.78 -8.29
CA ILE A 73 8.59 -2.69 -7.56
C ILE A 73 8.63 -1.47 -8.48
N LEU A 74 7.73 -0.53 -8.22
CA LEU A 74 7.55 0.69 -9.01
C LEU A 74 8.66 1.70 -8.71
N LYS A 75 9.10 2.42 -9.75
CA LYS A 75 10.35 3.20 -9.70
C LYS A 75 10.16 4.53 -8.98
N ASN A 76 9.08 5.23 -9.29
CA ASN A 76 8.77 6.55 -8.73
C ASN A 76 7.56 6.45 -7.82
N LEU A 77 7.59 7.26 -6.76
CA LEU A 77 6.45 7.48 -5.87
C LEU A 77 6.28 8.99 -5.72
N SER A 78 5.08 9.49 -5.94
CA SER A 78 4.69 10.86 -5.67
C SER A 78 3.59 10.84 -4.61
N ILE A 79 3.78 11.62 -3.54
CA ILE A 79 2.75 11.85 -2.54
C ILE A 79 2.40 13.33 -2.61
N ARG A 80 1.11 13.63 -2.77
CA ARG A 80 0.59 15.00 -2.81
C ARG A 80 -0.45 15.17 -1.72
N VAL A 81 -0.25 16.17 -0.87
CA VAL A 81 -1.14 16.50 0.24
C VAL A 81 -1.84 17.80 -0.09
N ASP A 82 -3.17 17.76 -0.13
CA ASP A 82 -4.01 18.90 -0.47
C ASP A 82 -5.17 18.96 0.52
N ASP A 83 -5.26 20.06 1.27
CA ASP A 83 -6.15 20.21 2.42
C ASP A 83 -6.13 18.96 3.34
N GLU A 84 -7.22 18.20 3.36
CA GLU A 84 -7.41 16.98 4.15
C GLU A 84 -7.27 15.69 3.32
N SER A 85 -6.84 15.79 2.07
CA SER A 85 -6.70 14.67 1.14
C SER A 85 -5.25 14.39 0.79
N VAL A 86 -4.95 13.12 0.58
CA VAL A 86 -3.65 12.67 0.08
C VAL A 86 -3.85 11.90 -1.21
N ALA A 87 -3.04 12.19 -2.22
CA ALA A 87 -2.87 11.36 -3.40
C ALA A 87 -1.54 10.61 -3.29
N ILE A 88 -1.59 9.29 -3.44
CA ILE A 88 -0.42 8.42 -3.47
C ILE A 88 -0.34 7.81 -4.86
N LEU A 89 0.72 8.13 -5.60
CA LEU A 89 0.89 7.76 -7.00
C LEU A 89 2.21 7.01 -7.18
N PHE A 90 2.16 5.80 -7.70
CA PHE A 90 3.34 5.06 -8.12
C PHE A 90 3.45 5.08 -9.65
N ASP A 91 4.59 5.53 -10.17
CA ASP A 91 4.83 5.72 -11.61
C ASP A 91 3.71 6.47 -12.37
N GLY A 92 2.98 7.34 -11.68
CA GLY A 92 1.89 8.17 -12.22
C GLY A 92 0.49 7.65 -11.93
N ASP A 93 0.35 6.39 -11.50
CA ASP A 93 -0.93 5.74 -11.21
C ASP A 93 -1.15 5.58 -9.72
N GLY A 94 -2.39 5.74 -9.25
CA GLY A 94 -2.72 5.52 -7.85
C GLY A 94 -4.05 6.13 -7.46
N HIS A 95 -4.18 6.47 -6.19
CA HIS A 95 -5.46 6.87 -5.61
C HIS A 95 -5.32 8.09 -4.71
N ARG A 96 -6.41 8.85 -4.63
CA ARG A 96 -6.59 9.95 -3.69
C ARG A 96 -7.68 9.59 -2.69
N ALA A 97 -7.44 9.84 -1.41
CA ALA A 97 -8.46 9.71 -0.36
C ALA A 97 -8.29 10.79 0.70
N LYS A 98 -9.34 11.01 1.50
CA LYS A 98 -9.26 11.84 2.71
C LYS A 98 -8.42 11.14 3.78
N LEU A 99 -7.77 11.92 4.64
CA LEU A 99 -6.99 11.47 5.80
C LEU A 99 -7.82 11.06 7.01
N ASP A 100 -9.14 11.27 6.95
CA ASP A 100 -10.07 10.91 8.02
C ASP A 100 -10.21 9.38 8.19
N GLY A 101 -9.67 8.58 7.26
CA GLY A 101 -9.81 7.13 7.25
C GLY A 101 -11.13 6.63 6.67
N THR A 102 -11.98 7.52 6.14
CA THR A 102 -13.25 7.11 5.53
C THR A 102 -12.97 6.40 4.20
N PRO A 103 -13.34 5.12 4.05
CA PRO A 103 -13.14 4.41 2.80
C PRO A 103 -14.13 4.90 1.75
N HIS A 104 -13.66 5.08 0.53
CA HIS A 104 -14.52 5.39 -0.61
C HIS A 104 -14.24 4.46 -1.78
N LYS A 105 -15.25 4.26 -2.62
CA LYS A 105 -15.16 3.39 -3.80
C LYS A 105 -14.61 4.19 -4.99
N THR A 106 -13.68 3.60 -5.72
CA THR A 106 -13.12 4.12 -6.96
C THR A 106 -12.74 2.96 -7.89
N GLU A 107 -12.09 3.27 -9.01
CA GLU A 107 -11.59 2.30 -9.97
C GLU A 107 -10.07 2.35 -10.06
N SER A 108 -9.45 1.20 -10.28
CA SER A 108 -8.03 1.11 -10.65
C SER A 108 -7.82 1.59 -12.10
N ALA A 109 -6.57 1.78 -12.50
CA ALA A 109 -6.21 2.09 -13.89
C ALA A 109 -6.70 1.02 -14.90
N HIS A 110 -7.04 -0.19 -14.43
CA HIS A 110 -7.57 -1.29 -15.24
C HIS A 110 -9.10 -1.43 -15.16
N GLY A 111 -9.80 -0.49 -14.49
CA GLY A 111 -11.25 -0.50 -14.33
C GLY A 111 -11.77 -1.44 -13.23
N ASP A 112 -10.88 -2.01 -12.41
CA ASP A 112 -11.30 -2.82 -11.28
C ASP A 112 -11.82 -1.93 -10.15
N LYS A 113 -12.97 -2.30 -9.57
CA LYS A 113 -13.51 -1.61 -8.40
C LYS A 113 -12.60 -1.85 -7.19
N VAL A 114 -12.22 -0.76 -6.53
CA VAL A 114 -11.38 -0.76 -5.33
C VAL A 114 -11.97 0.19 -4.30
N LYS A 115 -11.85 -0.14 -3.01
CA LYS A 115 -12.06 0.82 -1.91
C LYS A 115 -10.72 1.33 -1.44
N VAL A 116 -10.63 2.64 -1.22
CA VAL A 116 -9.40 3.33 -0.80
C VAL A 116 -9.67 4.12 0.47
N SER A 117 -8.75 4.02 1.42
CA SER A 117 -8.74 4.80 2.65
C SER A 117 -7.33 5.24 2.98
N HIS A 118 -7.15 6.51 3.35
CA HIS A 118 -5.88 7.05 3.87
C HIS A 118 -6.09 7.58 5.29
N ARG A 119 -5.06 7.46 6.14
CA ARG A 119 -5.08 8.06 7.48
C ARG A 119 -3.68 8.22 8.03
N MET A 120 -3.53 9.11 9.00
CA MET A 120 -2.35 9.12 9.86
C MET A 120 -2.51 8.13 11.03
N ARG A 121 -1.39 7.53 11.45
CA ARG A 121 -1.24 6.78 12.71
C ARG A 121 0.01 7.27 13.41
N GLY A 122 -0.14 8.30 14.25
CA GLY A 122 1.00 9.08 14.72
C GLY A 122 1.73 9.68 13.51
N THR A 123 3.03 9.44 13.40
CA THR A 123 3.88 9.96 12.32
C THR A 123 3.90 9.12 11.04
N LYS A 124 3.01 8.11 10.94
CA LYS A 124 2.93 7.22 9.77
C LYS A 124 1.69 7.51 8.94
N LEU A 125 1.87 7.62 7.63
CA LEU A 125 0.76 7.61 6.68
C LEU A 125 0.39 6.16 6.39
N VAL A 126 -0.89 5.82 6.44
CA VAL A 126 -1.41 4.48 6.20
C VAL A 126 -2.41 4.53 5.06
N GLU A 127 -2.22 3.64 4.09
CA GLU A 127 -3.15 3.39 2.99
C GLU A 127 -3.71 1.97 3.06
N LEU A 128 -5.01 1.87 2.81
CA LEU A 128 -5.73 0.62 2.65
C LEU A 128 -6.38 0.61 1.27
N LEU A 129 -6.14 -0.47 0.53
CA LEU A 129 -6.80 -0.78 -0.73
C LEU A 129 -7.51 -2.13 -0.58
N ASP A 130 -8.81 -2.18 -0.81
CA ASP A 130 -9.60 -3.42 -0.90
C ASP A 130 -10.07 -3.59 -2.34
N GLY A 131 -9.54 -4.61 -3.01
CA GLY A 131 -9.83 -4.89 -4.41
C GLY A 131 -10.02 -6.37 -4.70
N VAL A 132 -10.28 -6.68 -5.96
CA VAL A 132 -10.61 -8.05 -6.43
C VAL A 132 -9.52 -9.09 -6.10
N GLY A 133 -8.25 -8.67 -6.01
CA GLY A 133 -7.11 -9.56 -5.70
C GLY A 133 -6.89 -9.83 -4.21
N GLY A 134 -7.58 -9.11 -3.34
CA GLY A 134 -7.32 -9.05 -1.90
C GLY A 134 -6.98 -7.64 -1.43
N ASP A 135 -6.73 -7.53 -0.14
CA ASP A 135 -6.46 -6.27 0.56
C ASP A 135 -4.97 -5.97 0.51
N ARG A 136 -4.62 -4.70 0.30
CA ARG A 136 -3.27 -4.18 0.38
C ARG A 136 -3.20 -3.08 1.42
N HIS A 137 -2.29 -3.24 2.37
CA HIS A 137 -2.02 -2.30 3.43
C HIS A 137 -0.62 -1.75 3.23
N ASN A 138 -0.50 -0.44 3.03
CA ASN A 138 0.78 0.25 2.95
C ASN A 138 0.94 1.14 4.17
N GLU A 139 2.03 0.97 4.92
CA GLU A 139 2.43 1.87 6.00
C GLU A 139 3.70 2.62 5.60
N PHE A 140 3.57 3.93 5.43
CA PHE A 140 4.62 4.83 5.01
C PHE A 140 5.25 5.50 6.24
N LYS A 141 6.58 5.48 6.30
CA LYS A 141 7.35 6.11 7.38
C LYS A 141 8.52 6.89 6.79
N LEU A 142 8.61 8.17 7.12
CA LEU A 142 9.78 8.99 6.82
C LEU A 142 10.91 8.76 7.84
N SER A 143 12.15 8.88 7.37
CA SER A 143 13.30 9.12 8.24
C SER A 143 13.17 10.47 8.95
N ALA A 144 13.89 10.65 10.06
CA ALA A 144 13.80 11.88 10.86
C ALA A 144 14.18 13.15 10.08
N ASP A 145 15.09 13.02 9.11
CA ASP A 145 15.51 14.09 8.20
C ASP A 145 14.62 14.21 6.95
N GLY A 146 13.59 13.36 6.80
CA GLY A 146 12.69 13.32 5.65
C GLY A 146 13.31 12.84 4.35
N SER A 147 14.60 12.46 4.32
CA SER A 147 15.33 12.12 3.09
C SER A 147 15.00 10.72 2.55
N ARG A 148 14.51 9.81 3.40
CA ARG A 148 14.13 8.45 3.04
C ARG A 148 12.71 8.15 3.48
N LEU A 149 12.00 7.40 2.65
CA LEU A 149 10.67 6.88 2.90
C LEU A 149 10.73 5.35 2.86
N THR A 150 10.30 4.71 3.94
CA THR A 150 10.09 3.26 3.97
C THR A 150 8.60 2.96 3.88
N ILE A 151 8.25 1.98 3.05
CA ILE A 151 6.90 1.48 2.87
C ILE A 151 6.91 0.04 3.36
N LYS A 152 6.16 -0.24 4.43
CA LYS A 152 5.84 -1.61 4.81
C LYS A 152 4.57 -2.01 4.08
N VAL A 153 4.67 -3.05 3.27
CA VAL A 153 3.55 -3.60 2.48
C VAL A 153 3.08 -4.89 3.13
N LYS A 154 1.76 -5.02 3.28
CA LYS A 154 1.10 -6.28 3.64
C LYS A 154 -0.06 -6.55 2.70
N ILE A 155 -0.10 -7.75 2.14
CA ILE A 155 -1.16 -8.18 1.22
C ILE A 155 -1.88 -9.38 1.82
N ILE A 156 -3.19 -9.28 1.92
CA ILE A 156 -4.06 -10.31 2.49
C ILE A 156 -5.04 -10.72 1.40
N SER A 157 -5.23 -12.03 1.21
CA SER A 157 -6.19 -12.53 0.22
C SER A 157 -6.80 -13.81 0.73
N SER A 158 -8.08 -14.04 0.48
CA SER A 158 -8.73 -15.33 0.76
C SER A 158 -8.11 -16.49 -0.03
N GLN A 159 -7.37 -16.17 -1.09
CA GLN A 159 -6.63 -17.14 -1.89
C GLN A 159 -5.25 -17.48 -1.31
N LEU A 160 -4.79 -16.78 -0.26
CA LEU A 160 -3.49 -16.98 0.37
C LEU A 160 -3.66 -17.39 1.84
N PRO A 161 -3.08 -18.54 2.25
CA PRO A 161 -3.14 -18.99 3.65
C PRO A 161 -2.40 -18.07 4.62
N VAL A 162 -1.35 -17.40 4.15
CA VAL A 162 -0.56 -16.43 4.91
C VAL A 162 -0.35 -15.16 4.08
N PRO A 163 -0.26 -13.98 4.73
CA PRO A 163 -0.03 -12.71 4.03
C PRO A 163 1.34 -12.62 3.37
N VAL A 164 1.43 -11.84 2.28
CA VAL A 164 2.71 -11.40 1.71
C VAL A 164 3.13 -10.12 2.43
N GLU A 165 4.31 -10.10 3.03
CA GLU A 165 4.84 -8.93 3.74
C GLU A 165 6.27 -8.59 3.31
N TYR A 166 6.52 -7.34 2.94
CA TYR A 166 7.85 -6.87 2.53
C TYR A 166 7.98 -5.37 2.73
N ASP A 167 9.23 -4.88 2.76
CA ASP A 167 9.54 -3.46 2.89
C ASP A 167 10.19 -2.94 1.60
N LEU A 168 9.80 -1.73 1.20
CA LEU A 168 10.45 -0.96 0.14
C LEU A 168 11.00 0.34 0.71
N THR A 169 12.12 0.80 0.16
CA THR A 169 12.71 2.08 0.52
C THR A 169 12.90 2.95 -0.69
N TYR A 170 12.46 4.18 -0.56
CA TYR A 170 12.61 5.24 -1.53
C TYR A 170 13.42 6.37 -0.90
N LYS A 171 14.19 7.08 -1.72
CA LYS A 171 14.80 8.36 -1.34
C LYS A 171 13.99 9.50 -1.93
N ARG A 172 13.91 10.61 -1.21
CA ARG A 172 13.33 11.85 -1.71
C ARG A 172 14.18 12.38 -2.87
N LYS A 173 13.53 12.92 -3.90
CA LYS A 173 14.19 13.59 -5.03
C LYS A 173 14.69 14.98 -4.64
#